data_AF-A0A662AHL5-F1
#
_entry.id   AF-A0A662AHL5-F1
#
_cell.length_a   1.000
_cell.length_b   1.000
_cell.length_c   1.000
_cell.angle_alpha   90.00
_cell.angle_beta   90.00
_cell.angle_gamma   90.00
#
_symmetry.space_group_name_H-M   'P 1'
#
loop_
_entity.id
_entity.type
_entity.pdbx_description
1 polymer ?
#
loop_
_entity_poly.entity_id
_entity_poly.type
_entity_poly.pdbx_seq_one_letter_code
_entity_poly.pdbx_strand_id
1 'polypeptide(L)'
;MKKLTKKQQTITIIISTLIFGFLLGVFTSGLYIRKEFREFVSVKKEKGFKNLMNNVLDLSEEQTVLLDSIFTKHAIVIEELHNEFREKFKQNMDSLETEMSPYLTEDQKQTLIEMKKKHRRLRKPFLFRKPKKDCNKSK
;
A
#
# COMPACT_ATOMS: atom_id res chain seq x y z
N MET A 1 41.77 21.68 -13.36
CA MET A 1 41.15 20.34 -13.40
C MET A 1 42.18 19.30 -12.96
N LYS A 2 42.07 18.73 -11.75
CA LYS A 2 43.01 17.70 -11.27
C LYS A 2 42.78 16.41 -12.07
N LYS A 3 43.79 15.92 -12.78
CA LYS A 3 43.76 14.62 -13.47
C LYS A 3 43.69 13.52 -12.41
N LEU A 4 42.59 12.77 -12.36
CA LEU A 4 42.47 11.58 -11.52
C LEU A 4 43.47 10.52 -11.99
N THR A 5 44.12 9.88 -11.03
CA THR A 5 45.04 8.76 -11.30
C THR A 5 44.26 7.55 -11.83
N LYS A 6 44.88 6.66 -12.64
CA LYS A 6 44.19 5.52 -13.26
C LYS A 6 43.42 4.65 -12.24
N LYS A 7 43.96 4.51 -11.01
CA LYS A 7 43.30 3.80 -9.90
C LYS A 7 41.99 4.47 -9.46
N GLN A 8 41.97 5.80 -9.38
CA GLN A 8 40.75 6.53 -9.00
C GLN A 8 39.70 6.47 -10.11
N GLN A 9 40.09 6.45 -11.38
CA GLN A 9 39.15 6.28 -12.49
C GLN A 9 38.47 4.90 -12.44
N THR A 10 39.23 3.84 -12.19
CA THR A 10 38.68 2.48 -12.05
C THR A 10 37.70 2.37 -10.88
N ILE A 11 38.04 2.93 -9.71
CA ILE A 11 37.15 2.94 -8.54
C ILE A 11 35.85 3.69 -8.84
N THR A 12 35.93 4.85 -9.50
CA THR A 12 34.74 5.62 -9.88
C THR A 12 33.83 4.84 -10.84
N ILE A 13 34.39 4.08 -11.78
CA ILE A 13 33.62 3.25 -12.71
C ILE A 13 32.93 2.09 -11.97
N ILE A 14 33.62 1.45 -11.02
CA ILE A 14 33.03 0.35 -10.24
C ILE A 14 31.90 0.86 -9.34
N ILE A 15 32.09 2.01 -8.69
CA ILE A 15 31.07 2.60 -7.84
C ILE A 15 29.86 3.04 -8.67
N SER A 16 30.07 3.61 -9.86
CA SER A 16 28.97 4.05 -10.71
C SER A 16 28.16 2.86 -11.22
N THR A 17 28.79 1.78 -11.67
CA THR A 17 28.06 0.58 -12.14
C THR A 17 27.29 -0.10 -11.00
N LEU A 18 27.85 -0.12 -9.78
CA LEU A 18 27.16 -0.65 -8.60
C LEU A 18 25.92 0.19 -8.24
N ILE A 19 26.04 1.52 -8.27
CA ILE A 19 24.90 2.43 -8.04
C ILE A 19 23.83 2.22 -9.11
N PHE A 20 24.21 2.09 -10.39
CA PHE A 20 23.26 1.82 -11.46
C PHE A 20 22.55 0.48 -11.30
N GLY A 21 23.29 -0.60 -10.98
CA GLY A 21 22.70 -1.91 -10.71
C GLY A 21 21.74 -1.89 -9.51
N PHE A 22 22.11 -1.21 -8.43
CA PHE A 22 21.28 -1.04 -7.25
C PHE A 22 20.00 -0.25 -7.55
N LEU A 23 20.11 0.88 -8.25
CA LEU A 23 18.96 1.69 -8.63
C LEU A 23 18.00 0.92 -9.53
N LEU A 24 18.51 0.17 -10.51
CA LEU A 24 17.68 -0.67 -11.37
C LEU A 24 16.98 -1.78 -10.58
N GLY A 25 17.69 -2.47 -9.67
CA GLY A 25 17.11 -3.54 -8.85
C GLY A 25 16.02 -3.04 -7.88
N VAL A 26 16.24 -1.89 -7.24
CA VAL A 26 15.24 -1.29 -6.33
C VAL A 26 14.04 -0.75 -7.12
N PHE A 27 14.26 -0.18 -8.31
CA PHE A 27 13.19 0.37 -9.14
C PHE A 27 12.27 -0.73 -9.69
N THR A 28 12.83 -1.83 -10.20
CA THR A 28 12.04 -2.98 -10.68
C THR A 28 11.27 -3.64 -9.54
N SER A 29 11.93 -3.87 -8.40
CA SER A 29 11.28 -4.46 -7.21
C SER A 29 10.16 -3.56 -6.68
N GLY A 30 10.38 -2.24 -6.62
CA GLY A 30 9.39 -1.28 -6.13
C GLY A 30 8.16 -1.15 -7.03
N LEU A 31 8.31 -1.30 -8.35
CA LEU A 31 7.19 -1.31 -9.29
C LEU A 31 6.40 -2.62 -9.22
N TYR A 32 7.09 -3.76 -9.10
CA TYR A 32 6.45 -5.08 -8.97
C TYR A 32 5.61 -5.17 -7.69
N ILE A 33 6.19 -4.80 -6.54
CA ILE A 33 5.51 -4.79 -5.25
C ILE A 33 4.30 -3.84 -5.27
N ARG A 34 4.40 -2.68 -5.94
CA ARG A 34 3.28 -1.72 -6.02
C ARG A 34 2.09 -2.21 -6.85
N LYS A 35 2.29 -3.11 -7.81
CA LYS A 35 1.21 -3.66 -8.63
C LYS A 35 0.47 -4.74 -7.84
N GLU A 36 1.21 -5.71 -7.30
CA GLU A 36 0.67 -6.81 -6.49
C GLU A 36 -0.09 -6.29 -5.26
N PHE A 37 0.50 -5.34 -4.53
CA PHE A 37 -0.10 -4.81 -3.31
C PHE A 37 -1.36 -3.96 -3.59
N ARG A 38 -1.47 -3.36 -4.79
CA ARG A 38 -2.66 -2.58 -5.17
C ARG A 38 -3.85 -3.48 -5.47
N GLU A 39 -3.58 -4.65 -6.06
CA GLU A 39 -4.59 -5.68 -6.32
C GLU A 39 -5.08 -6.28 -4.99
N PHE A 40 -4.17 -6.64 -4.07
CA PHE A 40 -4.54 -7.14 -2.73
C PHE A 40 -5.34 -6.14 -1.88
N VAL A 41 -5.00 -4.85 -1.92
CA VAL A 41 -5.76 -3.81 -1.19
C VAL A 41 -7.18 -3.64 -1.75
N SER A 42 -7.40 -3.98 -3.02
CA SER A 42 -8.72 -3.91 -3.66
C SER A 42 -9.65 -5.07 -3.28
N VAL A 43 -9.11 -6.22 -2.86
CA VAL A 43 -9.86 -7.43 -2.45
C VAL A 43 -10.84 -7.18 -1.31
N LYS A 44 -10.61 -6.13 -0.52
CA LYS A 44 -11.52 -5.67 0.53
C LYS A 44 -12.88 -5.17 0.02
N LYS A 45 -13.03 -5.04 -1.30
CA LYS A 45 -14.27 -4.63 -1.97
C LYS A 45 -14.66 -5.70 -2.97
N GLU A 46 -15.97 -5.87 -3.17
CA GLU A 46 -16.55 -6.86 -4.08
C GLU A 46 -15.81 -6.99 -5.44
N LYS A 47 -15.58 -5.84 -6.09
CA LYS A 47 -14.92 -5.77 -7.40
C LYS A 47 -13.45 -6.20 -7.39
N GLY A 48 -12.74 -6.01 -6.28
CA GLY A 48 -11.33 -6.40 -6.20
C GLY A 48 -11.14 -7.89 -5.96
N PHE A 49 -12.06 -8.54 -5.25
CA PHE A 49 -12.06 -10.00 -5.10
C PHE A 49 -12.35 -10.69 -6.45
N LYS A 50 -13.37 -10.22 -7.17
CA LYS A 50 -13.70 -10.73 -8.51
C LYS A 50 -12.53 -10.57 -9.49
N ASN A 51 -11.90 -9.40 -9.54
CA ASN A 51 -10.74 -9.16 -10.39
C ASN A 51 -9.55 -10.06 -10.01
N LEU A 52 -9.31 -10.29 -8.72
CA LEU A 52 -8.25 -11.20 -8.28
C LEU A 52 -8.51 -12.62 -8.76
N MET A 53 -9.72 -13.15 -8.58
CA MET A 53 -10.05 -14.52 -8.98
C MET A 53 -9.96 -14.72 -10.49
N ASN A 54 -10.44 -13.75 -11.27
CA ASN A 54 -10.33 -13.81 -12.74
C ASN A 54 -8.85 -13.79 -13.19
N ASN A 55 -8.02 -12.95 -12.56
CA ASN A 55 -6.60 -12.84 -12.92
C ASN A 55 -5.77 -14.06 -12.47
N VAL A 56 -6.07 -14.64 -11.30
CA VAL A 56 -5.30 -15.78 -10.76
C VAL A 56 -5.64 -17.08 -11.49
N LEU A 57 -6.91 -17.25 -11.87
CA LEU A 57 -7.40 -18.48 -12.50
C LEU A 57 -7.40 -18.42 -14.03
N ASP A 58 -7.05 -17.28 -14.62
CA ASP A 58 -7.04 -17.04 -16.08
C ASP A 58 -8.34 -17.50 -16.77
N LEU A 59 -9.46 -17.07 -16.20
CA LEU A 59 -10.79 -17.54 -16.61
C LEU A 59 -11.17 -17.00 -17.99
N SER A 60 -11.79 -17.84 -18.83
CA SER A 60 -12.39 -17.37 -20.09
C SER A 60 -13.61 -16.48 -19.83
N GLU A 61 -14.04 -15.71 -20.84
CA GLU A 61 -15.23 -14.85 -20.72
C GLU A 61 -16.49 -15.65 -20.36
N GLU A 62 -16.67 -16.83 -20.96
CA GLU A 62 -17.80 -17.72 -20.68
C GLU A 62 -17.77 -18.25 -19.23
N GLN A 63 -16.59 -18.66 -18.74
CA GLN A 63 -16.41 -19.10 -17.36
C GLN A 63 -16.61 -17.97 -16.35
N THR A 64 -16.19 -16.76 -16.71
CA THR A 64 -16.35 -15.57 -15.88
C THR A 64 -17.82 -15.26 -15.65
N VAL A 65 -18.67 -15.39 -16.68
CA VAL A 65 -20.12 -15.18 -16.56
C VAL A 65 -20.76 -16.26 -15.68
N LEU A 66 -20.35 -17.52 -15.81
CA LEU A 66 -20.88 -18.63 -15.00
C LEU A 66 -20.50 -18.52 -13.53
N LEU A 67 -19.26 -18.13 -13.25
CA LEU A 67 -18.71 -18.03 -11.89
C LEU A 67 -19.01 -16.70 -11.21
N ASP A 68 -19.55 -15.72 -11.93
CA ASP A 68 -19.82 -14.38 -11.39
C ASP A 68 -20.69 -14.42 -10.13
N SER A 69 -21.79 -15.17 -10.20
CA SER A 69 -22.72 -15.31 -9.08
C SER A 69 -22.06 -15.90 -7.83
N ILE A 70 -21.12 -16.85 -8.01
CA ILE A 70 -20.37 -17.48 -6.94
C ILE A 70 -19.40 -16.47 -6.33
N PHE A 71 -18.64 -15.77 -7.17
CA PHE A 71 -17.68 -14.78 -6.70
C PHE A 71 -18.35 -13.61 -6.00
N THR A 72 -19.44 -13.05 -6.54
CA THR A 72 -20.20 -11.98 -5.88
C THR A 72 -20.72 -12.41 -4.51
N LYS A 73 -21.29 -13.61 -4.40
CA LYS A 73 -21.78 -14.13 -3.10
C LYS A 73 -20.68 -14.16 -2.04
N HIS A 74 -19.52 -14.71 -2.40
CA HIS A 74 -18.40 -14.81 -1.46
C HIS A 74 -17.73 -13.46 -1.20
N ALA A 75 -17.70 -12.57 -2.19
CA ALA A 75 -17.13 -11.24 -2.03
C ALA A 75 -17.92 -10.38 -1.04
N ILE A 76 -19.25 -10.48 -1.03
CA ILE A 76 -20.12 -9.83 -0.02
C ILE A 76 -19.77 -10.33 1.39
N VAL A 77 -19.66 -11.64 1.57
CA VAL A 77 -19.31 -12.25 2.88
C VAL A 77 -17.94 -11.77 3.35
N ILE A 78 -16.95 -11.70 2.45
CA ILE A 78 -15.60 -11.21 2.77
C ILE A 78 -15.62 -9.74 3.16
N GLU A 79 -16.44 -8.92 2.49
CA GLU A 79 -16.61 -7.50 2.81
C GLU A 79 -17.26 -7.32 4.19
N GLU A 80 -18.32 -8.07 4.50
CA GLU A 80 -18.95 -8.08 5.81
C GLU A 80 -17.97 -8.49 6.91
N LEU A 81 -17.23 -9.58 6.72
CA LEU A 81 -16.23 -10.05 7.69
C LEU A 81 -15.13 -9.00 7.92
N HIS A 82 -14.69 -8.31 6.86
CA HIS A 82 -13.72 -7.23 6.99
C HIS A 82 -14.27 -6.05 7.79
N ASN A 83 -15.54 -5.69 7.58
CA ASN A 83 -16.20 -4.61 8.31
C ASN A 83 -16.35 -4.96 9.78
N GLU A 84 -16.81 -6.17 10.09
CA GLU A 84 -16.93 -6.66 11.46
C GLU A 84 -15.56 -6.72 12.16
N PHE A 85 -14.55 -7.29 11.50
CA PHE A 85 -13.18 -7.34 12.03
C PHE A 85 -12.65 -5.93 12.30
N ARG A 86 -12.89 -4.97 11.40
CA ARG A 86 -12.44 -3.59 11.56
C ARG A 86 -13.07 -2.93 12.79
N GLU A 87 -14.36 -3.14 13.03
CA GLU A 87 -15.04 -2.58 14.19
C GLU A 87 -14.58 -3.24 15.49
N LYS A 88 -14.48 -4.57 15.54
CA LYS A 88 -13.94 -5.30 16.71
C LYS A 88 -12.51 -4.89 17.02
N PHE A 89 -11.66 -4.78 15.99
CA PHE A 89 -10.28 -4.34 16.14
C PHE A 89 -10.20 -2.92 16.69
N LYS A 90 -11.05 -2.01 16.22
CA LYS A 90 -11.12 -0.64 16.73
C LYS A 90 -11.52 -0.63 18.21
N GLN A 91 -12.57 -1.35 18.58
CA GLN A 91 -13.02 -1.47 19.97
C GLN A 91 -11.91 -2.01 20.88
N ASN A 92 -11.21 -3.06 20.44
CA ASN A 92 -10.09 -3.63 21.19
C ASN A 92 -8.93 -2.63 21.37
N MET A 93 -8.62 -1.86 20.32
CA MET A 93 -7.58 -0.83 20.41
C MET A 93 -7.97 0.35 21.31
N ASP A 94 -9.25 0.72 21.33
CA ASP A 94 -9.78 1.75 22.21
C ASP A 94 -9.79 1.27 23.68
N SER A 95 -10.08 -0.01 23.93
CA SER A 95 -9.94 -0.63 25.27
C SER A 95 -8.50 -0.65 25.73
N LEU A 96 -7.59 -1.11 24.87
CA LEU A 96 -6.15 -1.15 25.15
C LEU A 96 -5.60 0.24 25.50
N GLU A 97 -5.99 1.29 24.76
CA GLU A 97 -5.59 2.66 25.11
C GLU A 97 -6.11 3.07 26.48
N THR A 98 -7.37 2.77 26.78
CA THR A 98 -8.00 3.12 28.05
C THR A 98 -7.29 2.43 29.22
N GLU A 99 -6.96 1.16 29.06
CA GLU A 99 -6.27 0.34 30.06
C GLU A 99 -4.81 0.76 30.27
N MET A 100 -4.11 1.17 29.19
CA MET A 100 -2.72 1.62 29.28
C MET A 100 -2.59 3.08 29.76
N SER A 101 -3.55 3.95 29.44
CA SER A 101 -3.51 5.39 29.74
C SER A 101 -3.07 5.75 31.18
N PRO A 102 -3.55 5.08 32.26
CA PRO A 102 -3.12 5.42 33.61
C PRO A 102 -1.64 5.11 33.91
N TYR A 103 -1.00 4.25 33.11
CA TYR A 103 0.40 3.84 33.30
C TYR A 103 1.38 4.63 32.41
N LEU A 104 0.87 5.50 31.53
CA LEU A 104 1.68 6.28 30.61
C LEU A 104 2.00 7.67 31.18
N THR A 105 3.22 8.14 30.92
CA THR A 105 3.58 9.53 31.16
C THR A 105 2.90 10.45 30.14
N GLU A 106 2.81 11.75 30.45
CA GLU A 106 2.19 12.73 29.55
C GLU A 106 2.89 12.81 28.19
N ASP A 107 4.22 12.68 28.15
CA ASP A 107 5.00 12.65 26.91
C ASP A 107 4.67 11.41 26.05
N GLN A 108 4.43 10.26 26.69
CA GLN A 108 4.05 9.01 26.01
C GLN A 108 2.61 9.09 25.48
N LYS A 109 1.69 9.70 26.23
CA LYS A 109 0.32 9.97 25.75
C LYS A 109 0.33 10.89 24.54
N GLN A 110 1.15 11.94 24.55
CA GLN A 110 1.28 12.85 23.42
C GLN A 110 1.83 12.12 22.17
N THR A 111 2.83 11.26 22.35
CA THR A 111 3.38 10.41 21.28
C THR A 111 2.29 9.50 20.68
N LEU A 112 1.47 8.88 21.53
CA LEU A 112 0.35 8.03 21.11
C LEU A 112 -0.68 8.81 20.28
N ILE A 113 -1.04 10.02 20.71
CA ILE A 113 -1.96 10.92 20.00
C ILE A 113 -1.42 11.30 18.61
N GLU A 114 -0.13 11.62 18.51
CA GLU A 114 0.52 11.96 17.25
C GLU A 114 0.57 10.77 16.29
N MET A 115 0.88 9.59 16.81
CA MET A 115 0.85 8.33 16.04
C MET A 115 -0.55 8.07 15.48
N LYS A 116 -1.61 8.22 16.29
CA LYS A 116 -3.00 8.10 15.86
C LYS A 116 -3.38 9.15 14.80
N LYS A 117 -2.97 10.40 14.97
CA LYS A 117 -3.19 11.47 13.98
C LYS A 117 -2.52 11.15 12.64
N LYS A 118 -1.27 10.63 12.66
CA LYS A 118 -0.54 10.20 11.46
C LYS A 118 -1.26 9.05 10.75
N HIS A 119 -1.67 8.02 11.47
CA HIS A 119 -2.42 6.91 10.89
C HIS A 119 -3.80 7.32 10.37
N ARG A 120 -4.51 8.24 11.03
CA ARG A 120 -5.79 8.80 10.54
C ARG A 120 -5.60 9.58 9.24
N ARG A 121 -4.51 10.33 9.09
CA ARG A 121 -4.17 11.04 7.84
C ARG A 121 -3.81 10.08 6.71
N LEU A 122 -3.18 8.94 7.03
CA LEU A 122 -2.82 7.88 6.08
C LEU A 122 -3.99 6.93 5.76
N ARG A 123 -5.08 6.96 6.54
CA ARG A 123 -6.33 6.23 6.25
C ARG A 123 -7.13 6.82 5.08
N LYS A 124 -6.77 8.00 4.56
CA LYS A 124 -7.15 8.38 3.18
C LYS A 124 -6.34 7.47 2.24
N PRO A 125 -6.98 6.66 1.39
CA PRO A 125 -6.22 5.79 0.50
C PRO A 125 -5.29 6.68 -0.32
N PHE A 126 -3.97 6.45 -0.22
CA PHE A 126 -2.98 7.19 -1.00
C PHE A 126 -3.30 7.12 -2.51
N LEU A 127 -4.03 6.08 -2.90
CA LEU A 127 -4.57 5.79 -4.23
C LEU A 127 -5.68 6.75 -4.72
N PHE A 128 -6.22 7.65 -3.86
CA PHE A 128 -7.13 8.73 -4.27
C PHE A 128 -6.51 10.13 -4.17
N ARG A 129 -5.18 10.27 -4.17
CA ARG A 129 -4.59 11.52 -4.66
C ARG A 129 -4.80 11.56 -6.17
N LYS A 130 -5.94 12.12 -6.62
CA LYS A 130 -6.02 12.64 -7.99
C LYS A 130 -4.79 13.54 -8.17
N PRO A 131 -3.97 13.39 -9.23
CA PRO A 131 -2.96 14.40 -9.52
C PRO A 131 -3.70 15.75 -9.54
N LYS A 132 -3.16 16.76 -8.85
CA LYS A 132 -3.63 18.13 -9.06
C LYS A 132 -3.48 18.34 -10.56
N LYS A 133 -4.60 18.39 -11.29
CA LYS A 133 -4.59 19.03 -12.59
C LYS A 133 -4.27 20.47 -12.25
N ASP A 134 -3.07 20.89 -12.59
CA ASP A 134 -2.73 22.30 -12.58
C ASP A 134 -3.73 22.97 -13.53
N CYS A 135 -4.81 23.52 -12.97
CA CYS A 135 -5.64 24.48 -13.67
C CYS A 135 -4.80 25.73 -13.83
N ASN A 136 -3.92 25.71 -14.82
CA ASN A 136 -3.32 26.91 -15.36
C ASN A 136 -3.25 26.75 -16.88
N LYS A 137 -4.34 27.15 -17.54
CA LYS A 137 -4.33 27.87 -18.83
C LYS A 137 -5.75 28.08 -19.35
N SER A 138 -5.96 29.31 -19.84
CA SER A 138 -7.11 29.86 -20.58
C SER A 138 -8.33 30.20 -19.73
N LYS A 139 -8.74 31.47 -19.55
CA LYS A 139 -8.57 32.67 -20.38
C LYS A 139 -8.31 33.90 -19.51
#